data_AF-A0A2M7SRH6-F1
#
_entry.id   AF-A0A2M7SRH6-F1
#
_cell.length_a   1.000
_cell.length_b   1.000
_cell.length_c   1.000
_cell.angle_alpha   90.00
_cell.angle_beta   90.00
_cell.angle_gamma   90.00
#
_symmetry.space_group_name_H-M   'P 1'
#
loop_
_entity.id
_entity.type
_entity.pdbx_description
1 polymer ?
#
loop_
_entity_poly.entity_id
_entity_poly.type
_entity_poly.pdbx_seq_one_letter_code
_entity_poly.pdbx_strand_id
1 'polypeptide(L)'
;MVIGVSPTEILTSLADSLVAQQKYASLEDALRDLALAAVHNKTAYYRRRIRGFERKYGLSFDSFTTRLRGRATSAEEDDWLAWRSAQRMLADWEQSFEALRNDRPQR
;
A
#
# COMPACT_ATOMS: atom_id res chain seq x y z
N MET A 1 -31.07 -11.89 -8.23
CA MET A 1 -30.64 -10.56 -8.70
C MET A 1 -29.74 -9.99 -7.60
N VAL A 2 -28.42 -10.12 -7.72
CA VAL A 2 -27.49 -9.55 -6.74
C VAL A 2 -27.30 -8.10 -7.15
N ILE A 3 -27.88 -7.16 -6.40
CA ILE A 3 -27.53 -5.74 -6.52
C ILE A 3 -26.12 -5.64 -5.98
N GLY A 4 -25.13 -5.84 -6.86
CA GLY A 4 -23.74 -5.65 -6.51
C GLY A 4 -23.51 -4.17 -6.33
N VAL A 5 -23.47 -3.71 -5.07
CA VAL A 5 -23.07 -2.34 -4.74
C VAL A 5 -21.73 -2.08 -5.44
N SER A 6 -21.68 -1.05 -6.28
CA SER A 6 -20.46 -0.75 -7.02
C SER A 6 -19.35 -0.33 -6.05
N PRO A 7 -18.07 -0.64 -6.32
CA PRO A 7 -16.96 -0.19 -5.46
C PRO A 7 -16.97 1.32 -5.21
N THR A 8 -17.42 2.09 -6.20
CA THR A 8 -17.63 3.54 -6.11
C THR A 8 -18.76 3.92 -5.17
N GLU A 9 -19.87 3.18 -5.14
CA GLU A 9 -20.98 3.42 -4.21
C GLU A 9 -20.56 3.22 -2.75
N ILE A 10 -19.71 2.22 -2.47
CA ILE A 10 -19.23 1.96 -1.10
C ILE A 10 -18.42 3.15 -0.59
N LEU A 11 -17.44 3.61 -1.37
CA LEU A 11 -16.57 4.72 -0.97
C LEU A 11 -17.33 6.04 -0.88
N THR A 12 -18.24 6.29 -1.82
CA THR A 12 -19.07 7.50 -1.84
C THR A 12 -20.01 7.52 -0.63
N SER A 13 -20.70 6.43 -0.34
CA SER A 13 -21.58 6.30 0.83
C SER A 13 -20.84 6.52 2.16
N LEU A 14 -19.63 5.96 2.30
CA LEU A 14 -18.79 6.20 3.46
C LEU A 14 -18.41 7.68 3.58
N ALA A 15 -17.97 8.29 2.49
CA ALA A 15 -17.54 9.68 2.48
C ALA A 15 -18.71 10.66 2.75
N ASP A 16 -19.88 10.40 2.17
CA ASP A 16 -21.13 11.13 2.47
C ASP A 16 -21.48 11.05 3.95
N SER A 17 -21.37 9.86 4.56
CA SER A 17 -21.61 9.71 6.00
C SER A 17 -20.63 10.55 6.84
N LEU A 18 -19.39 10.70 6.41
CA LEU A 18 -18.39 11.50 7.13
C LEU A 18 -18.62 13.01 6.96
N VAL A 19 -19.10 13.44 5.80
CA VAL A 19 -19.53 14.83 5.57
C VAL A 19 -20.78 15.16 6.39
N ALA A 20 -21.77 14.26 6.43
CA ALA A 20 -22.97 14.43 7.24
C ALA A 20 -22.67 14.54 8.75
N GLN A 21 -21.60 13.87 9.20
CA GLN A 21 -21.06 13.97 10.57
C GLN A 21 -20.17 15.21 10.79
N GLN A 22 -20.09 16.13 9.83
CA GLN A 22 -19.25 17.33 9.85
C GLN A 22 -17.77 17.03 10.11
N LYS A 23 -17.29 15.84 9.70
CA LYS A 23 -15.87 15.47 9.79
C LYS A 23 -15.05 16.00 8.61
N TYR A 24 -15.71 16.24 7.48
CA TYR A 24 -15.11 16.80 6.27
C TYR A 24 -16.01 17.89 5.69
N ALA A 25 -15.38 18.85 5.01
CA ALA A 25 -16.08 19.97 4.38
C ALA A 25 -16.80 19.57 3.08
N SER A 26 -16.31 18.54 2.39
CA SER A 26 -16.88 18.07 1.13
C SER A 26 -16.64 16.58 0.91
N LEU A 27 -17.43 15.99 0.01
CA LEU A 27 -17.28 14.61 -0.44
C LEU A 27 -15.88 14.38 -1.05
N GLU A 28 -15.39 15.35 -1.83
CA GLU A 28 -14.06 15.30 -2.45
C GLU A 28 -12.95 15.25 -1.40
N ASP A 29 -13.02 16.09 -0.36
CA ASP A 29 -12.04 16.10 0.74
C ASP A 29 -12.04 14.77 1.49
N ALA A 30 -13.23 14.24 1.81
CA ALA A 30 -13.37 12.95 2.48
C ALA A 30 -12.80 11.80 1.65
N LEU A 31 -13.12 11.72 0.35
CA LEU A 31 -12.61 10.68 -0.53
C LEU A 31 -11.09 10.77 -0.71
N ARG A 32 -10.54 11.98 -0.82
CA ARG A 32 -9.09 12.20 -0.90
C ARG A 32 -8.37 11.73 0.35
N ASP A 33 -8.83 12.14 1.53
CA ASP A 33 -8.20 11.75 2.78
C ASP A 33 -8.31 10.24 3.02
N LEU A 34 -9.42 9.61 2.65
CA LEU A 34 -9.57 8.15 2.65
C LEU A 34 -8.55 7.47 1.71
N ALA A 35 -8.36 7.98 0.50
CA ALA A 35 -7.38 7.47 -0.44
C ALA A 35 -5.94 7.62 0.10
N LEU A 36 -5.60 8.80 0.62
CA LEU A 36 -4.29 9.07 1.23
C LEU A 36 -4.03 8.16 2.43
N ALA A 37 -5.02 7.96 3.29
CA ALA A 37 -4.92 7.06 4.44
C ALA A 37 -4.71 5.61 4.01
N ALA A 38 -5.42 5.14 2.97
CA ALA A 38 -5.26 3.80 2.44
C ALA A 38 -3.83 3.58 1.92
N VAL A 39 -3.30 4.52 1.13
CA VAL A 39 -1.94 4.45 0.60
C VAL A 39 -0.92 4.47 1.74
N HIS A 40 -1.05 5.41 2.68
CA HIS A 40 -0.14 5.50 3.83
C HIS A 40 -0.11 4.21 4.65
N ASN A 41 -1.28 3.62 4.93
CA ASN A 41 -1.39 2.37 5.67
C ASN A 41 -0.72 1.20 4.94
N LYS A 42 -0.88 1.12 3.61
CA LYS A 42 -0.26 0.06 2.80
C LYS A 42 1.26 0.24 2.69
N THR A 43 1.72 1.46 2.44
CA THR A 43 3.16 1.80 2.45
C THR A 43 3.79 1.46 3.80
N ALA A 44 3.16 1.83 4.91
CA ALA A 44 3.64 1.51 6.25
C ALA A 44 3.67 0.00 6.52
N TYR A 45 2.68 -0.75 6.03
CA TYR A 45 2.65 -2.21 6.11
C TYR A 45 3.84 -2.86 5.38
N TYR A 46 4.07 -2.51 4.11
CA TYR A 46 5.17 -3.12 3.34
C TYR A 46 6.55 -2.70 3.85
N ARG A 47 6.72 -1.45 4.28
CA ARG A 47 7.96 -1.00 4.95
C ARG A 47 8.25 -1.80 6.22
N ARG A 48 7.23 -2.09 7.05
CA ARG A 48 7.40 -2.95 8.23
C ARG A 48 7.78 -4.38 7.85
N ARG A 49 7.16 -4.93 6.79
CA ARG A 49 7.44 -6.28 6.30
C ARG A 49 8.87 -6.40 5.78
N ILE A 50 9.34 -5.44 4.99
CA ILE A 50 10.72 -5.35 4.49
C ILE A 50 11.71 -5.29 5.67
N ARG A 51 11.49 -4.40 6.65
CA ARG A 51 12.32 -4.34 7.87
C ARG A 51 12.29 -5.63 8.70
N GLY A 52 11.20 -6.39 8.61
CA GLY A 52 11.11 -7.72 9.21
C GLY A 52 12.14 -8.68 8.62
N PHE A 53 12.23 -8.73 7.29
CA PHE A 53 13.22 -9.55 6.60
C PHE A 53 14.65 -9.06 6.78
N GLU A 54 14.89 -7.75 6.72
CA GLU A 54 16.21 -7.16 6.98
C GLU A 54 16.72 -7.55 8.37
N ARG A 55 15.87 -7.51 9.39
CA ARG A 55 16.21 -7.96 10.74
C ARG A 55 16.38 -9.48 10.84
N LYS A 56 15.54 -10.26 10.15
CA LYS A 56 15.63 -11.73 10.15
C LYS A 56 16.97 -12.23 9.61
N TYR A 57 17.50 -11.58 8.57
CA TYR A 57 18.72 -12.00 7.90
C TYR A 57 19.95 -11.15 8.20
N GLY A 58 19.79 -9.98 8.81
CA GLY A 58 20.89 -9.04 9.06
C GLY A 58 21.53 -8.48 7.78
N LEU A 59 20.80 -8.49 6.66
CA LEU A 59 21.29 -8.14 5.34
C LEU A 59 20.28 -7.23 4.63
N SER A 60 20.74 -6.48 3.63
CA SER A 60 19.85 -5.89 2.63
C SER A 60 19.29 -6.97 1.69
N PHE A 61 18.21 -6.66 0.97
CA PHE A 61 17.62 -7.58 0.00
C PHE A 61 18.63 -8.01 -1.08
N ASP A 62 19.47 -7.09 -1.57
CA ASP A 62 20.45 -7.40 -2.63
C ASP A 62 21.56 -8.31 -2.12
N SER A 63 22.06 -8.06 -0.91
CA SER A 63 23.05 -8.92 -0.24
C SER A 63 22.46 -10.30 0.04
N PHE A 64 21.20 -10.37 0.48
CA PHE A 64 20.48 -11.62 0.68
C PHE A 64 20.29 -12.37 -0.65
N THR A 65 19.86 -11.70 -1.72
CA THR A 65 19.71 -12.28 -3.06
C THR A 65 21.02 -12.86 -3.58
N THR A 66 22.13 -12.13 -3.41
CA THR A 66 23.46 -12.61 -3.81
C THR A 66 23.87 -13.82 -2.98
N ARG A 67 23.58 -13.80 -1.66
CA ARG A 67 23.86 -14.92 -0.76
C ARG A 67 23.13 -16.19 -1.22
N LEU A 68 21.89 -16.11 -1.69
CA LEU A 68 21.09 -17.29 -2.01
C LEU A 68 21.47 -18.01 -3.31
N ARG A 69 22.22 -17.37 -4.22
CA ARG A 69 22.53 -17.94 -5.54
C ARG A 69 23.21 -19.31 -5.44
N GLY A 70 22.53 -20.34 -5.95
CA GLY A 70 23.02 -21.71 -6.03
C GLY A 70 23.08 -22.48 -4.70
N ARG A 71 22.54 -21.92 -3.61
CA ARG A 71 22.60 -22.54 -2.27
C ARG A 71 21.41 -22.25 -1.37
N ALA A 72 20.30 -21.76 -1.93
CA ALA A 72 19.11 -21.42 -1.17
C ALA A 72 18.41 -22.69 -0.66
N THR A 73 17.98 -22.67 0.60
CA THR A 73 16.97 -23.60 1.09
C THR A 73 15.58 -23.19 0.60
N SER A 74 14.62 -24.12 0.51
CA SER A 74 13.25 -23.78 0.09
C SER A 74 12.60 -22.70 0.96
N ALA A 75 12.86 -22.71 2.27
CA ALA A 75 12.37 -21.66 3.17
C ALA A 75 12.98 -20.28 2.84
N GLU A 76 14.27 -20.23 2.50
CA GLU A 76 14.91 -18.98 2.09
C GLU A 76 14.40 -18.49 0.72
N GLU A 77 14.03 -19.38 -0.19
CA GLU A 77 13.40 -19.02 -1.45
C GLU A 77 12.00 -18.42 -1.23
N ASP A 78 11.20 -19.01 -0.35
CA ASP A 78 9.88 -18.48 0.02
C ASP A 78 9.99 -17.09 0.66
N ASP A 79 10.92 -16.92 1.59
CA ASP A 79 11.20 -15.64 2.23
C ASP A 79 11.73 -14.61 1.22
N TRP A 80 12.60 -15.03 0.29
CA TRP A 80 13.08 -14.18 -0.79
C TRP A 80 11.94 -13.69 -1.69
N LEU A 81 11.04 -14.60 -2.10
CA LEU A 81 9.89 -14.28 -2.94
C LEU A 81 8.95 -13.31 -2.23
N ALA A 82 8.66 -13.57 -0.94
CA ALA A 82 7.82 -12.71 -0.12
C ALA A 82 8.43 -11.32 0.08
N TRP A 83 9.76 -11.23 0.25
CA TRP A 83 10.47 -9.96 0.40
C TRP A 83 10.48 -9.17 -0.91
N ARG A 84 10.83 -9.82 -2.03
CA ARG A 84 10.77 -9.21 -3.36
C ARG A 84 9.39 -8.66 -3.68
N SER A 85 8.35 -9.44 -3.39
CA SER A 85 6.96 -9.02 -3.55
C SER A 85 6.64 -7.79 -2.70
N ALA A 86 7.08 -7.77 -1.44
CA ALA A 86 6.89 -6.60 -0.57
C ALA A 86 7.57 -5.32 -1.09
N GLN A 87 8.78 -5.42 -1.66
CA GLN A 87 9.45 -4.28 -2.29
C GLN A 87 8.71 -3.77 -3.52
N ARG A 88 8.26 -4.69 -4.40
CA ARG A 88 7.47 -4.32 -5.57
C ARG A 88 6.17 -3.63 -5.19
N MET A 89 5.41 -4.21 -4.25
CA MET A 89 4.16 -3.62 -3.78
C MET A 89 4.38 -2.26 -3.13
N LEU A 90 5.45 -2.08 -2.37
CA LEU A 90 5.80 -0.78 -1.82
C LEU A 90 5.99 0.27 -2.93
N ALA A 91 6.75 -0.06 -3.98
CA ALA A 91 6.97 0.83 -5.11
C ALA A 91 5.66 1.17 -5.84
N ASP A 92 4.79 0.18 -6.08
CA ASP A 92 3.49 0.39 -6.74
C ASP A 92 2.57 1.33 -5.92
N TRP A 93 2.54 1.18 -4.59
CA TRP A 93 1.79 2.07 -3.69
C TRP A 93 2.37 3.48 -3.63
N GLU A 94 3.70 3.61 -3.61
CA GLU A 94 4.38 4.91 -3.64
C GLU A 94 4.16 5.63 -4.98
N GLN A 95 4.15 4.91 -6.11
CA GLN A 95 3.80 5.48 -7.41
C GLN A 95 2.33 5.95 -7.45
N SER A 96 1.41 5.15 -6.91
CA SER A 96 -0.01 5.52 -6.82
C SER A 96 -0.22 6.78 -5.95
N PHE A 97 0.58 6.94 -4.89
CA PHE A 97 0.59 8.15 -4.08
C PHE A 97 0.98 9.39 -4.88
N GLU A 98 2.06 9.31 -5.64
CA GLU A 98 2.53 10.44 -6.46
C GLU A 98 1.51 10.82 -7.53
N ALA A 99 0.83 9.84 -8.14
CA ALA A 99 -0.27 10.13 -9.07
C ALA A 99 -1.40 10.91 -8.39
N LEU A 100 -1.86 10.48 -7.21
CA LEU A 100 -2.89 11.18 -6.43
C LEU A 100 -2.45 12.59 -6.01
N ARG A 101 -1.16 12.79 -5.70
CA ARG A 101 -0.61 14.08 -5.31
C ARG A 101 -0.53 15.06 -6.49
N ASN A 102 -0.17 14.57 -7.67
CA ASN A 102 0.01 15.37 -8.88
C ASN A 102 -1.30 15.73 -9.57
N ASP A 103 -2.38 14.97 -9.34
CA ASP A 103 -3.74 15.26 -9.85
C ASP A 103 -4.44 16.41 -9.10
N ARG A 104 -3.71 17.19 -8.28
CA ARG A 104 -4.26 18.39 -7.64
C ARG A 104 -4.51 19.47 -8.69
N PRO A 105 -5.76 19.94 -8.89
CA PRO A 105 -5.97 21.19 -9.60
C PRO A 105 -5.29 22.31 -8.82
N GLN A 106 -4.40 23.05 -9.48
CA GLN A 106 -3.85 24.29 -8.94
C GLN A 106 -5.04 25.24 -8.74
N ARG A 107 -5.41 25.48 -7.47
CA ARG A 107 -6.34 26.55 -7.10
C ARG A 107 -5.60 27.88 -7.07
#